data_AF-A0A830H8M6-F1
#
_entry.id   AF-A0A830H8M6-F1
#
_cell.length_a   1.000
_cell.length_b   1.000
_cell.length_c   1.000
_cell.angle_alpha   90.00
_cell.angle_beta   90.00
_cell.angle_gamma   90.00
#
_symmetry.space_group_name_H-M   'P 1'
#
loop_
_entity.id
_entity.type
_entity.pdbx_description
1 polymer ?
#
loop_
_entity_poly.entity_id
_entity_poly.type
_entity_poly.pdbx_seq_one_letter_code
_entity_poly.pdbx_strand_id
1 'polypeptide(L)'
;MLHSLDVNAQHTCCGILQVSPSSNKRARIPSDGGDAEDASEDANEDDASLMLKKSQRRIEEQDGEIKKLQEEVKRLKKALQDEKSKEKVVTAGGAGGAAPAGTSLQQAKAQATKLKTMAYRAIKSQMKWKPSCKHGTKPRWSWDALCDEATFRAFRGLEPTEKAKGGKMTTEDFTDLLGHGSITTSIRFGYLSLAGESVNITYANGSLKITGAYGL
;
A
#
# COMPACT_ATOMS: atom_id res chain seq x y z
N MET A 1 14.29 40.44 -39.01
CA MET A 1 15.58 40.00 -38.43
C MET A 1 15.31 38.73 -37.67
N LEU A 2 15.77 37.63 -38.24
CA LEU A 2 15.72 36.29 -37.70
C LEU A 2 16.76 36.18 -36.57
N HIS A 3 16.37 35.67 -35.40
CA HIS A 3 17.32 35.04 -34.49
C HIS A 3 16.75 33.71 -34.03
N SER A 4 17.19 32.70 -34.76
CA SER A 4 17.24 31.29 -34.38
C SER A 4 18.27 31.13 -33.27
N LEU A 5 17.91 30.43 -32.19
CA LEU A 5 18.87 29.79 -31.30
C LEU A 5 18.39 28.39 -30.98
N ASP A 6 19.04 27.47 -31.66
CA ASP A 6 19.06 26.02 -31.50
C ASP A 6 20.18 25.69 -30.50
N VAL A 7 19.88 24.98 -29.41
CA VAL A 7 20.89 24.39 -28.50
C VAL A 7 20.43 23.01 -28.03
N ASN A 8 20.70 22.03 -28.90
CA ASN A 8 21.51 20.83 -28.67
C ASN A 8 21.60 20.19 -27.25
N ALA A 9 21.11 18.95 -27.19
CA ALA A 9 21.65 17.73 -26.55
C ALA A 9 22.19 17.74 -25.11
N GLN A 10 21.69 16.78 -24.30
CA GLN A 10 22.47 15.58 -23.97
C GLN A 10 21.61 14.44 -23.40
N HIS A 11 21.78 13.28 -24.02
CA HIS A 11 21.32 11.96 -23.58
C HIS A 11 21.92 11.60 -22.20
N THR A 12 21.09 11.18 -21.26
CA THR A 12 21.51 10.26 -20.19
C THR A 12 20.79 8.94 -20.36
N CYS A 13 21.47 8.01 -21.03
CA CYS A 13 21.16 6.58 -20.99
C CYS A 13 21.52 6.07 -19.59
N CYS A 14 20.52 5.73 -18.77
CA CYS A 14 20.73 5.01 -17.52
C CYS A 14 20.36 3.54 -17.72
N GLY A 15 21.27 2.68 -17.27
CA GLY A 15 21.46 1.31 -17.74
C GLY A 15 20.30 0.36 -17.45
N ILE A 16 19.99 -0.41 -18.47
CA ILE A 16 19.20 -1.64 -18.41
C ILE A 16 20.02 -2.69 -17.67
N LEU A 17 19.61 -3.06 -16.45
CA LEU A 17 20.09 -4.29 -15.82
C LEU A 17 19.50 -5.49 -16.59
N GLN A 18 20.31 -6.11 -17.43
CA GLN A 18 20.08 -7.45 -17.95
C GLN A 18 20.12 -8.44 -16.79
N VAL A 19 18.96 -8.97 -16.38
CA VAL A 19 18.89 -10.19 -15.57
C VAL A 19 19.01 -11.37 -16.54
N SER A 20 20.15 -12.05 -16.49
CA SER A 20 20.42 -13.25 -17.28
C SER A 20 19.45 -14.39 -16.93
N PRO A 21 18.90 -15.11 -17.93
CA PRO A 21 18.16 -16.34 -17.66
C PRO A 21 19.13 -17.46 -17.24
N SER A 22 18.99 -17.90 -15.98
CA SER A 22 19.66 -19.09 -15.45
C SER A 22 19.22 -20.32 -16.25
N SER A 23 20.16 -20.85 -17.04
CA SER A 23 19.99 -22.04 -17.84
C SER A 23 19.97 -23.25 -16.91
N ASN A 24 18.79 -23.84 -16.71
CA ASN A 24 18.60 -25.04 -15.91
C ASN A 24 19.13 -26.25 -16.71
N LYS A 25 20.45 -26.47 -16.65
CA LYS A 25 21.11 -27.67 -17.20
C LYS A 25 20.66 -28.87 -16.37
N ARG A 26 19.69 -29.61 -16.94
CA ARG A 26 19.29 -30.95 -16.49
C ARG A 26 20.48 -31.90 -16.71
N ALA A 27 21.32 -32.04 -15.68
CA ALA A 27 22.39 -33.03 -15.67
C ALA A 27 21.77 -34.43 -15.68
N ARG A 28 22.19 -35.26 -16.64
CA ARG A 28 21.95 -36.71 -16.62
C ARG A 28 22.78 -37.28 -15.47
N ILE A 29 22.13 -38.04 -14.60
CA ILE A 29 22.78 -38.90 -13.62
C ILE A 29 23.29 -40.13 -14.39
N PRO A 30 24.59 -40.46 -14.34
CA PRO A 30 25.09 -41.76 -14.80
C PRO A 30 24.77 -42.81 -13.72
N SER A 31 24.11 -43.88 -14.14
CA SER A 31 24.00 -45.12 -13.39
C SER A 31 25.29 -45.90 -13.60
N ASP A 32 26.16 -45.95 -12.59
CA ASP A 32 27.31 -46.85 -12.57
C ASP A 32 27.41 -47.44 -11.17
N GLY A 33 27.52 -48.77 -11.12
CA GLY A 33 27.39 -49.60 -9.93
C GLY A 33 28.63 -49.59 -9.04
N GLY A 34 28.42 -50.05 -7.81
CA GLY A 34 29.47 -50.31 -6.85
C GLY A 34 28.91 -51.08 -5.66
N ASP A 35 28.93 -52.41 -5.76
CA ASP A 35 28.96 -53.32 -4.61
C ASP A 35 30.29 -53.10 -3.86
N ALA A 36 30.23 -52.75 -2.58
CA ALA A 36 31.30 -53.01 -1.62
C ALA A 36 30.95 -52.53 -0.21
N GLU A 37 30.99 -53.50 0.72
CA GLU A 37 31.57 -53.42 2.06
C GLU A 37 30.75 -52.73 3.17
N ASP A 38 30.11 -53.61 3.92
CA ASP A 38 29.78 -53.57 5.34
C ASP A 38 30.88 -52.89 6.20
N ALA A 39 30.58 -51.71 6.75
CA ALA A 39 31.33 -51.11 7.85
C ALA A 39 30.41 -50.21 8.70
N SER A 40 30.23 -50.64 9.94
CA SER A 40 29.56 -50.01 11.08
C SER A 40 29.81 -48.49 11.26
N GLU A 41 28.74 -47.70 11.44
CA GLU A 41 28.79 -46.36 12.08
C GLU A 41 27.52 -46.09 12.92
N ASP A 42 27.34 -46.86 14.01
CA ASP A 42 26.35 -46.62 15.10
C ASP A 42 26.74 -45.41 15.98
N ALA A 43 26.98 -44.22 15.41
CA ALA A 43 27.48 -43.07 16.19
C ALA A 43 27.02 -41.67 15.71
N ASN A 44 25.79 -41.49 15.23
CA ASN A 44 25.35 -40.14 14.78
C ASN A 44 23.90 -39.72 15.13
N GLU A 45 23.19 -40.46 15.98
CA GLU A 45 21.84 -40.06 16.43
C GLU A 45 21.86 -39.04 17.59
N ASP A 46 22.92 -39.07 18.42
CA ASP A 46 23.03 -38.22 19.59
C ASP A 46 23.33 -36.74 19.28
N ASP A 47 24.09 -36.45 18.21
CA ASP A 47 24.42 -35.07 17.81
C ASP A 47 23.20 -34.34 17.20
N ALA A 48 22.42 -35.04 16.38
CA ALA A 48 21.17 -34.53 15.82
C ALA A 48 20.13 -34.23 16.93
N SER A 49 20.04 -35.10 17.95
CA SER A 49 19.20 -34.91 19.13
C SER A 49 19.61 -33.68 19.95
N LEU A 50 20.91 -33.45 20.11
CA LEU A 50 21.45 -32.29 20.81
C LEU A 50 21.17 -30.98 20.06
N MET A 51 21.33 -30.97 18.74
CA MET A 51 21.01 -29.83 17.87
C MET A 51 19.53 -29.45 17.94
N LEU A 52 18.63 -30.44 17.91
CA LEU A 52 17.18 -30.20 18.06
C LEU A 52 16.84 -29.63 19.44
N LYS A 53 17.41 -30.17 20.52
CA LYS A 53 17.19 -29.64 21.87
C LYS A 53 17.71 -28.19 22.02
N LYS A 54 18.77 -27.83 21.30
CA LYS A 54 19.33 -26.47 21.30
C LYS A 54 18.52 -25.50 20.44
N SER A 55 17.88 -25.96 19.36
CA SER A 55 16.95 -25.14 18.59
C SER A 55 15.64 -24.93 19.34
N GLN A 56 15.12 -25.96 20.01
CA GLN A 56 13.91 -25.88 20.84
C GLN A 56 14.04 -24.81 21.93
N ARG A 57 15.16 -24.79 22.67
CA ARG A 57 15.40 -23.77 23.71
C ARG A 57 15.48 -22.34 23.15
N ARG A 58 16.06 -22.17 21.95
CA ARG A 58 16.12 -20.86 21.28
C ARG A 58 14.74 -20.37 20.85
N ILE A 59 13.85 -21.28 20.45
CA ILE A 59 12.46 -20.94 20.11
C ILE A 59 11.70 -20.51 21.36
N GLU A 60 11.83 -21.25 22.47
CA GLU A 60 11.17 -20.92 23.74
C GLU A 60 11.63 -19.57 24.31
N GLU A 61 12.91 -19.23 24.16
CA GLU A 61 13.46 -17.92 24.51
C GLU A 61 12.85 -16.79 23.67
N GLN A 62 12.79 -16.97 22.35
CA GLN A 62 12.15 -16.02 21.44
C GLN A 62 10.65 -15.84 21.73
N ASP A 63 9.94 -16.92 22.05
CA ASP A 63 8.52 -16.87 22.42
C ASP A 63 8.30 -16.11 23.75
N GLY A 64 9.25 -16.22 24.69
CA GLY A 64 9.26 -15.43 25.92
C GLY A 64 9.41 -13.93 25.67
N GLU A 65 10.35 -13.55 24.79
CA GLU A 65 10.55 -12.16 24.38
C GLU A 65 9.33 -11.59 23.64
N ILE A 66 8.73 -12.37 22.74
CA ILE A 66 7.52 -11.98 22.02
C ILE A 66 6.37 -11.71 23.00
N LYS A 67 6.17 -12.57 24.01
CA LYS A 67 5.13 -12.36 25.03
C LYS A 67 5.36 -11.07 25.82
N LYS A 68 6.60 -10.80 26.23
CA LYS A 68 6.95 -9.56 26.95
C LYS A 68 6.69 -8.31 26.11
N LEU A 69 7.08 -8.32 24.82
CA LEU A 69 6.80 -7.23 23.89
C LEU A 69 5.30 -7.04 23.64
N GLN A 70 4.53 -8.12 23.56
CA GLN A 70 3.07 -8.05 23.42
C GLN A 70 2.40 -7.39 24.64
N GLU A 71 2.87 -7.67 25.86
CA GLU A 71 2.39 -7.02 27.08
C GLU A 71 2.73 -5.52 27.10
N GLU A 72 3.94 -5.16 26.67
CA GLU A 72 4.36 -3.77 26.57
C GLU A 72 3.54 -3.00 25.54
N VAL A 73 3.32 -3.57 24.36
CA VAL A 73 2.42 -2.99 23.34
C VAL A 73 1.00 -2.83 23.88
N LYS A 74 0.49 -3.81 24.63
CA LYS A 74 -0.83 -3.73 25.27
C LYS A 74 -0.89 -2.60 26.30
N ARG A 75 0.15 -2.43 27.12
CA ARG A 75 0.26 -1.34 28.11
C ARG A 75 0.33 0.03 27.44
N LEU A 76 1.17 0.19 26.43
CA LEU A 76 1.30 1.45 25.68
C LEU A 76 0.00 1.80 24.94
N LYS A 77 -0.68 0.82 24.35
CA LYS A 77 -1.98 1.02 23.70
C LYS A 77 -3.05 1.47 24.71
N LYS A 78 -3.06 0.90 25.92
CA LYS A 78 -3.96 1.33 27.00
C LYS A 78 -3.64 2.77 27.44
N ALA A 79 -2.36 3.11 27.64
CA ALA A 79 -1.97 4.47 28.00
C ALA A 79 -2.37 5.50 26.94
N LEU A 80 -2.19 5.20 25.65
CA LEU A 80 -2.66 6.04 24.55
C LEU A 80 -4.19 6.20 24.55
N GLN A 81 -4.93 5.14 24.90
CA GLN A 81 -6.38 5.21 25.01
C GLN A 81 -6.82 6.06 26.21
N ASP A 82 -6.12 5.97 27.34
CA ASP A 82 -6.39 6.75 28.54
C ASP A 82 -6.09 8.25 28.32
N GLU A 83 -4.99 8.57 27.64
CA GLU A 83 -4.67 9.96 27.22
C GLU A 83 -5.71 10.51 26.24
N LYS A 84 -6.12 9.70 25.26
CA LYS A 84 -7.21 10.06 24.33
C LYS A 84 -8.57 10.21 25.04
N SER A 85 -8.76 9.51 26.16
CA SER A 85 -9.97 9.61 26.97
C SER A 85 -9.93 10.86 27.85
N LYS A 86 -8.78 11.23 28.43
CA LYS A 86 -8.61 12.49 29.17
C LYS A 86 -8.83 13.72 28.30
N GLU A 87 -8.38 13.70 27.04
CA GLU A 87 -8.66 14.78 26.08
C GLU A 87 -10.16 14.86 25.72
N LYS A 88 -10.91 13.75 25.86
CA LYS A 88 -12.36 13.71 25.63
C LYS A 88 -13.22 14.18 26.81
N VAL A 89 -12.70 14.29 28.04
CA VAL A 89 -13.51 14.65 29.23
C VAL A 89 -13.96 16.12 29.23
N VAL A 90 -13.44 16.99 28.35
CA VAL A 90 -13.98 18.34 28.16
C VAL A 90 -15.17 18.39 27.18
N THR A 91 -15.51 17.28 26.52
CA THR A 91 -16.67 17.22 25.59
C THR A 91 -17.47 15.95 25.82
N ALA A 92 -18.20 15.91 26.94
CA ALA A 92 -19.28 14.97 27.16
C ALA A 92 -20.62 15.69 26.98
N GLY A 93 -21.31 15.38 25.87
CA GLY A 93 -22.69 15.77 25.64
C GLY A 93 -23.21 15.32 24.27
N GLY A 94 -24.03 14.27 24.24
CA GLY A 94 -25.02 14.05 23.18
C GLY A 94 -24.87 12.78 22.34
N ALA A 95 -25.59 11.73 22.75
CA ALA A 95 -26.17 10.76 21.82
C ALA A 95 -27.44 11.39 21.22
N GLY A 96 -27.57 11.39 19.90
CA GLY A 96 -28.75 11.90 19.20
C GLY A 96 -28.42 12.24 17.75
N GLY A 97 -29.11 11.61 16.81
CA GLY A 97 -28.94 11.86 15.38
C GLY A 97 -29.26 13.31 15.03
N ALA A 98 -28.23 14.06 14.69
CA ALA A 98 -28.26 15.28 13.89
C ALA A 98 -26.81 15.51 13.44
N ALA A 99 -26.61 15.87 12.17
CA ALA A 99 -25.30 16.10 11.59
C ALA A 99 -24.42 16.95 12.54
N PRO A 100 -23.20 16.50 12.89
CA PRO A 100 -22.38 17.23 13.84
C PRO A 100 -21.99 18.58 13.23
N ALA A 101 -22.47 19.65 13.85
CA ALA A 101 -22.04 21.00 13.58
C ALA A 101 -20.51 21.06 13.72
N GLY A 102 -19.83 21.30 12.60
CA GLY A 102 -18.40 21.60 12.54
C GLY A 102 -17.52 20.50 13.13
N THR A 103 -17.35 19.39 12.42
CA THR A 103 -16.22 18.48 12.61
C THR A 103 -14.96 19.31 12.88
N SER A 104 -14.40 19.22 14.09
CA SER A 104 -13.24 20.05 14.46
C SER A 104 -12.14 19.84 13.42
N LEU A 105 -11.37 20.87 13.08
CA LEU A 105 -10.39 20.81 11.97
C LEU A 105 -9.46 19.59 12.08
N GLN A 106 -9.13 19.18 13.30
CA GLN A 106 -8.33 18.00 13.58
C GLN A 106 -9.07 16.69 13.27
N GLN A 107 -10.37 16.59 13.62
CA GLN A 107 -11.21 15.45 13.26
C GLN A 107 -11.40 15.36 11.74
N ALA A 108 -11.57 16.50 11.04
CA ALA A 108 -11.70 16.53 9.58
C ALA A 108 -10.41 16.02 8.90
N LYS A 109 -9.23 16.42 9.39
CA LYS A 109 -7.93 15.91 8.90
C LYS A 109 -7.76 14.40 9.17
N ALA A 110 -8.18 13.93 10.35
CA ALA A 110 -8.12 12.51 10.68
C ALA A 110 -9.07 11.67 9.80
N GLN A 111 -10.28 12.17 9.55
CA GLN A 111 -11.23 11.54 8.62
C GLN A 111 -10.70 11.58 7.19
N ALA A 112 -10.10 12.69 6.74
CA ALA A 112 -9.49 12.79 5.42
C ALA A 112 -8.37 11.77 5.21
N THR A 113 -7.54 11.53 6.22
CA THR A 113 -6.47 10.51 6.17
C THR A 113 -7.06 9.10 6.03
N LYS A 114 -8.09 8.78 6.79
CA LYS A 114 -8.83 7.51 6.64
C LYS A 114 -9.45 7.38 5.25
N LEU A 115 -10.02 8.47 4.74
CA LEU A 115 -10.64 8.54 3.42
C LEU A 115 -9.61 8.28 2.31
N LYS A 116 -8.39 8.84 2.42
CA LYS A 116 -7.27 8.55 1.50
C LYS A 116 -6.90 7.06 1.51
N THR A 117 -6.78 6.46 2.70
CA THR A 117 -6.47 5.03 2.82
C THR A 117 -7.59 4.15 2.23
N MET A 118 -8.86 4.52 2.46
CA MET A 118 -10.02 3.82 1.90
C MET A 118 -10.06 3.94 0.38
N ALA A 119 -9.85 5.14 -0.17
CA ALA A 119 -9.78 5.39 -1.60
C ALA A 119 -8.71 4.53 -2.26
N TYR A 120 -7.49 4.55 -1.71
CA TYR A 120 -6.37 3.75 -2.20
C TYR A 120 -6.73 2.25 -2.28
N ARG A 121 -7.24 1.69 -1.18
CA ARG A 121 -7.60 0.26 -1.11
C ARG A 121 -8.73 -0.09 -2.07
N ALA A 122 -9.76 0.75 -2.14
CA ALA A 122 -10.92 0.53 -2.99
C ALA A 122 -10.53 0.58 -4.48
N ILE A 123 -9.80 1.60 -4.91
CA ILE A 123 -9.31 1.73 -6.28
C ILE A 123 -8.42 0.55 -6.65
N LYS A 124 -7.46 0.21 -5.79
CA LYS A 124 -6.57 -0.94 -6.00
C LYS A 124 -7.34 -2.26 -6.16
N SER A 125 -8.42 -2.46 -5.40
CA SER A 125 -9.26 -3.66 -5.49
C SER A 125 -10.06 -3.75 -6.80
N GLN A 126 -10.37 -2.60 -7.42
CA GLN A 126 -11.07 -2.53 -8.71
C GLN A 126 -10.15 -2.76 -9.91
N MET A 127 -8.82 -2.65 -9.72
CA MET A 127 -7.81 -2.92 -10.75
C MET A 127 -7.69 -4.43 -10.98
N LYS A 128 -8.50 -4.94 -11.91
CA LYS A 128 -8.47 -6.33 -12.35
C LYS A 128 -8.02 -6.38 -13.80
N TRP A 129 -7.25 -7.40 -14.16
CA TRP A 129 -6.89 -7.61 -15.55
C TRP A 129 -8.15 -7.79 -16.40
N LYS A 130 -8.24 -6.99 -17.47
CA LYS A 130 -9.28 -7.08 -18.50
C LYS A 130 -8.58 -7.16 -19.86
N PRO A 131 -9.13 -7.89 -20.84
CA PRO A 131 -8.58 -7.89 -22.20
C PRO A 131 -8.42 -6.48 -22.77
N SER A 132 -9.34 -5.56 -22.44
CA SER A 132 -9.29 -4.17 -22.86
C SER A 132 -8.05 -3.40 -22.36
N CYS A 133 -7.41 -3.82 -21.26
CA CYS A 133 -6.13 -3.27 -20.80
C CYS A 133 -5.02 -3.37 -21.87
N LYS A 134 -5.08 -4.35 -22.79
CA LYS A 134 -4.09 -4.55 -23.86
C LYS A 134 -4.41 -3.78 -25.14
N HIS A 135 -5.68 -3.61 -25.46
CA HIS A 135 -6.14 -3.13 -26.77
C HIS A 135 -6.39 -1.60 -26.81
N GLY A 136 -5.64 -0.83 -26.03
CA GLY A 136 -5.72 0.65 -25.99
C GLY A 136 -6.97 1.23 -25.31
N THR A 137 -8.02 0.43 -25.08
CA THR A 137 -9.23 0.86 -24.36
C THR A 137 -9.03 0.68 -22.86
N LYS A 138 -8.57 1.74 -22.19
CA LYS A 138 -8.30 1.73 -20.75
C LYS A 138 -9.60 1.50 -19.96
N PRO A 139 -9.73 0.40 -19.16
CA PRO A 139 -10.85 0.23 -18.26
C PRO A 139 -11.00 1.41 -17.31
N ARG A 140 -12.24 1.77 -16.99
CA ARG A 140 -12.55 2.80 -16.02
C ARG A 140 -12.79 2.19 -14.65
N TRP A 141 -12.48 2.96 -13.63
CA TRP A 141 -12.82 2.69 -12.24
C TRP A 141 -13.60 3.87 -11.68
N SER A 142 -14.41 3.59 -10.66
CA SER A 142 -15.18 4.60 -9.96
C SER A 142 -15.26 4.26 -8.50
N TRP A 143 -14.94 5.22 -7.66
CA TRP A 143 -15.05 5.09 -6.23
C TRP A 143 -15.89 6.24 -5.67
N ASP A 144 -16.83 5.90 -4.81
CA ASP A 144 -17.74 6.81 -4.16
C ASP A 144 -17.64 6.67 -2.63
N ALA A 145 -17.81 7.79 -1.95
CA ALA A 145 -17.83 7.85 -0.49
C ALA A 145 -18.73 9.01 -0.03
N LEU A 146 -19.30 8.85 1.16
CA LEU A 146 -19.98 9.95 1.86
C LEU A 146 -18.93 10.67 2.73
N CYS A 147 -18.85 11.98 2.60
CA CYS A 147 -17.97 12.81 3.41
C CYS A 147 -18.52 14.22 3.61
N ASP A 148 -18.28 14.77 4.80
CA ASP A 148 -18.60 16.17 5.09
C ASP A 148 -17.72 17.12 4.28
N GLU A 149 -18.19 18.36 4.07
CA GLU A 149 -17.45 19.34 3.29
C GLU A 149 -16.10 19.69 3.92
N ALA A 150 -16.04 19.78 5.25
CA ALA A 150 -14.79 20.00 5.97
C ALA A 150 -13.77 18.88 5.73
N THR A 151 -14.23 17.63 5.69
CA THR A 151 -13.40 16.44 5.42
C THR A 151 -12.96 16.40 3.96
N PHE A 152 -13.81 16.79 3.01
CA PHE A 152 -13.44 16.90 1.60
C PHE A 152 -12.38 17.99 1.36
N ARG A 153 -12.52 19.15 2.01
CA ARG A 153 -11.51 20.23 1.95
C ARG A 153 -10.19 19.77 2.54
N ALA A 154 -10.21 19.12 3.70
CA ALA A 154 -9.03 18.53 4.32
C ALA A 154 -8.41 17.39 3.47
N PHE A 155 -9.23 16.63 2.73
CA PHE A 155 -8.77 15.61 1.80
C PHE A 155 -7.97 16.22 0.63
N ARG A 156 -8.45 17.34 0.08
CA ARG A 156 -7.77 18.07 -0.99
C ARG A 156 -6.64 18.99 -0.53
N GLY A 157 -6.53 19.27 0.76
CA GLY A 157 -5.58 20.26 1.28
C GLY A 157 -5.95 21.70 0.92
N LEU A 158 -7.24 21.99 0.70
CA LEU A 158 -7.70 23.35 0.42
C LEU A 158 -7.89 24.13 1.72
N GLU A 159 -7.62 25.43 1.66
CA GLU A 159 -7.89 26.35 2.76
C GLU A 159 -9.41 26.52 3.00
N PRO A 160 -9.85 26.91 4.20
CA PRO A 160 -11.26 27.02 4.57
C PRO A 160 -12.08 28.01 3.71
N THR A 161 -11.42 28.90 2.98
CA THR A 161 -12.07 29.96 2.19
C THR A 161 -12.36 29.53 0.76
N GLU A 162 -11.72 28.46 0.26
CA GLU A 162 -11.87 28.02 -1.12
C GLU A 162 -13.14 27.19 -1.33
N LYS A 163 -13.76 27.36 -2.51
CA LYS A 163 -14.97 26.61 -2.87
C LYS A 163 -14.61 25.13 -2.97
N ALA A 164 -15.31 24.29 -2.21
CA ALA A 164 -15.27 22.83 -2.31
C ALA A 164 -15.93 22.36 -3.61
N LYS A 165 -15.36 22.70 -4.76
CA LYS A 165 -15.86 22.25 -6.06
C LYS A 165 -15.04 21.07 -6.54
N GLY A 166 -15.74 20.07 -7.07
CA GLY A 166 -15.11 19.02 -7.85
C GLY A 166 -14.32 19.60 -9.03
N GLY A 167 -13.24 18.92 -9.40
CA GLY A 167 -12.37 19.32 -10.50
C GLY A 167 -11.56 18.15 -11.03
N LYS A 168 -10.96 18.36 -12.20
CA LYS A 168 -9.97 17.45 -12.76
C LYS A 168 -8.64 17.67 -12.06
N MET A 169 -7.91 16.60 -11.81
CA MET A 169 -6.53 16.64 -11.37
C MET A 169 -5.70 15.67 -12.20
N THR A 170 -4.40 15.91 -12.30
CA THR A 170 -3.53 14.95 -12.98
C THR A 170 -3.45 13.65 -12.18
N THR A 171 -3.10 12.56 -12.86
CA THR A 171 -2.92 11.26 -12.20
C THR A 171 -1.77 11.30 -11.18
N GLU A 172 -0.74 12.09 -11.45
CA GLU A 172 0.41 12.29 -10.55
C GLU A 172 -0.01 13.03 -9.29
N ASP A 173 -0.69 14.18 -9.43
CA ASP A 173 -1.20 14.95 -8.28
C ASP A 173 -2.16 14.11 -7.41
N PHE A 174 -2.99 13.27 -8.04
CA PHE A 174 -3.89 12.38 -7.31
C PHE A 174 -3.13 11.35 -6.47
N THR A 175 -2.05 10.82 -7.03
CA THR A 175 -1.20 9.83 -6.38
C THR A 175 -0.49 10.43 -5.16
N ASP A 176 0.03 11.65 -5.32
CA ASP A 176 0.67 12.41 -4.25
C ASP A 176 -0.35 12.81 -3.17
N LEU A 177 -1.55 13.22 -3.57
CA LEU A 177 -2.63 13.55 -2.63
C LEU A 177 -2.98 12.38 -1.72
N LEU A 178 -3.01 11.15 -2.26
CA LEU A 178 -3.27 9.95 -1.47
C LEU A 178 -2.13 9.56 -0.54
N GLY A 179 -0.89 10.00 -0.80
CA GLY A 179 0.28 9.76 0.06
C GLY A 179 0.75 8.30 0.09
N HIS A 180 0.32 7.47 -0.85
CA HIS A 180 0.62 6.03 -0.90
C HIS A 180 1.61 5.64 -2.01
N GLY A 181 2.23 6.62 -2.68
CA GLY A 181 3.04 6.39 -3.88
C GLY A 181 2.18 5.83 -5.02
N SER A 182 2.81 5.22 -6.03
CA SER A 182 2.10 4.74 -7.22
C SER A 182 1.07 3.63 -6.90
N ILE A 183 -0.18 3.83 -7.33
CA ILE A 183 -1.21 2.79 -7.23
C ILE A 183 -0.96 1.76 -8.33
N THR A 184 -0.34 0.64 -7.94
CA THR A 184 -0.03 -0.46 -8.85
C THR A 184 -0.54 -1.80 -8.31
N THR A 185 -0.95 -2.67 -9.23
CA THR A 185 -1.39 -4.04 -8.94
C THR A 185 -0.65 -5.03 -9.85
N SER A 186 -0.01 -6.04 -9.27
CA SER A 186 0.67 -7.10 -10.02
C SER A 186 -0.33 -7.99 -10.75
N ILE A 187 -0.01 -8.33 -12.00
CA ILE A 187 -0.74 -9.31 -12.81
C ILE A 187 0.24 -10.35 -13.38
N ARG A 188 -0.28 -11.42 -14.02
CA ARG A 188 0.56 -12.52 -14.55
C ARG A 188 1.65 -12.04 -15.54
N PHE A 189 1.40 -10.99 -16.31
CA PHE A 189 2.27 -10.55 -17.39
C PHE A 189 2.77 -9.09 -17.24
N GLY A 190 2.74 -8.53 -16.03
CA GLY A 190 3.15 -7.14 -15.79
C GLY A 190 2.49 -6.52 -14.56
N TYR A 191 2.29 -5.20 -14.61
CA TYR A 191 1.64 -4.42 -13.56
C TYR A 191 0.53 -3.57 -14.19
N LEU A 192 -0.56 -3.40 -13.45
CA LEU A 192 -1.59 -2.41 -13.76
C LEU A 192 -1.31 -1.15 -12.96
N SER A 193 -1.33 0.01 -13.62
CA SER A 193 -1.17 1.32 -13.01
C SER A 193 -2.35 2.23 -13.37
N LEU A 194 -2.51 3.33 -12.64
CA LEU A 194 -3.44 4.38 -13.06
C LEU A 194 -3.01 4.91 -14.42
N ALA A 195 -3.96 4.93 -15.36
CA ALA A 195 -3.69 5.29 -16.74
C ALA A 195 -4.68 6.36 -17.18
N GLY A 196 -4.18 7.42 -17.79
CA GLY A 196 -5.00 8.57 -18.19
C GLY A 196 -4.34 9.88 -17.76
N GLU A 197 -4.65 10.95 -18.48
CA GLU A 197 -4.09 12.28 -18.21
C GLU A 197 -4.65 12.87 -16.92
N SER A 198 -5.94 12.63 -16.64
CA SER A 198 -6.63 13.25 -15.53
C SER A 198 -7.61 12.31 -14.82
N VAL A 199 -7.68 12.45 -13.49
CA VAL A 199 -8.71 11.88 -12.62
C VAL A 199 -9.79 12.93 -12.39
N ASN A 200 -11.06 12.52 -12.49
CA ASN A 200 -12.18 13.42 -12.21
C ASN A 200 -12.63 13.23 -10.77
N ILE A 201 -12.64 14.31 -10.00
CA ILE A 201 -13.18 14.33 -8.64
C ILE A 201 -14.42 15.21 -8.63
N THR A 202 -15.55 14.63 -8.26
CA THR A 202 -16.82 15.34 -8.11
C THR A 202 -17.24 15.31 -6.66
N TYR A 203 -17.60 16.47 -6.11
CA TYR A 203 -18.19 16.59 -4.77
C TYR A 203 -19.53 17.30 -4.89
N ALA A 204 -20.61 16.67 -4.41
CA ALA A 204 -21.95 17.22 -4.41
C ALA A 204 -22.74 16.68 -3.21
N ASN A 205 -23.35 17.58 -2.42
CA ASN A 205 -24.29 17.25 -1.33
C ASN A 205 -23.76 16.19 -0.34
N GLY A 206 -22.47 16.26 0.04
CA GLY A 206 -21.87 15.29 0.95
C GLY A 206 -21.45 13.96 0.32
N SER A 207 -21.56 13.82 -1.01
CA SER A 207 -21.07 12.66 -1.76
C SER A 207 -19.83 13.04 -2.58
N LEU A 208 -18.75 12.30 -2.36
CA LEU A 208 -17.50 12.35 -3.12
C LEU A 208 -17.49 11.19 -4.12
N LYS A 209 -17.28 11.51 -5.40
CA LYS A 209 -17.10 10.53 -6.46
C LYS A 209 -15.79 10.80 -7.18
N ILE A 210 -14.97 9.77 -7.30
CA ILE A 210 -13.69 9.80 -8.01
C ILE A 210 -13.75 8.80 -9.15
N THR A 211 -13.43 9.25 -10.36
CA THR A 211 -13.38 8.39 -11.53
C THR A 211 -12.08 8.58 -12.30
N GLY A 212 -11.57 7.47 -12.82
CA GLY A 212 -10.36 7.46 -13.63
C GLY A 212 -10.30 6.21 -14.50
N ALA A 213 -9.14 5.99 -15.10
CA ALA A 213 -8.87 4.77 -15.84
C ALA A 213 -7.57 4.10 -15.33
N TYR A 214 -7.40 2.83 -15.67
CA TYR A 214 -6.19 2.05 -15.38
C TYR A 214 -5.79 1.23 -16.60
N GLY A 215 -4.53 0.80 -16.66
CA GLY A 215 -3.98 0.09 -17.81
C GLY A 215 -2.65 -0.57 -17.49
N LEU A 216 -2.08 -1.20 -18.53
CA LEU A 216 -0.69 -1.65 -18.55
C LEU A 216 0.25 -0.45 -18.68
#